data_AF-A0A958A9Q2-F1
#
_entry.id   AF-A0A958A9Q2-F1
#
_cell.length_a   1.000
_cell.length_b   1.000
_cell.length_c   1.000
_cell.angle_alpha   90.00
_cell.angle_beta   90.00
_cell.angle_gamma   90.00
#
_symmetry.space_group_name_H-M   'P 1'
#
loop_
_entity.id
_entity.type
_entity.pdbx_description
1 polymer ?
#
loop_
_entity_poly.entity_id
_entity_poly.type
_entity_poly.pdbx_seq_one_letter_code
_entity_poly.pdbx_strand_id
1 'polypeptide(L)'
;MTNHAKSPVIELHSLIHYEERRIFNSFPLERRRGLIEIARSMDLFWTSLNLGIITASEQTREASQFITFGLNKSLHLFLDDSCGRPGFPLARSNNETNQWANSVLIHCGRLGLCEHLLEICRVGLGELYKERPRVYRFKYTSHPIGFESIEREDFTWMAEFIAHRQADKQKRLNEQQCKIWKIMSGLVDTWHKYYIQYETHPEVDEFYQEVGLLHAQRMFGQDSFPGDTKFGGEDFNLYRETVGVLIGWSLKHMSFCTQLMKKVPYINPRNIITVPQHFDDKAKYLASALTIDTQAARQALQTLTLTRENKQVHCVAPGNFVAPALIEAGQGRVIFPVWGCTSHPFIFMLNELKRKHRSDWDRAVDMREVLFRRELYELFQSTKFFKIDRDINIKIGGSIVTDIDALILDRSKGVVAIFQLKWQDMFGGSIRERESRKRNFQHTGNKWVERVSQWLASNSIAETCKMLGFEQDDINRANEFRIFVISRYAAHFSGSGTLDPRAAWGTWYQFLRIIVEQGNLENPLNSLFSSMVENSPIKRKRPIIPVEELNIRDVHIIVESTNSE
;
A
#
# COMPACT_ATOMS: atom_id res chain seq x y z
N MET A 1 -3.68 28.51 -43.56
CA MET A 1 -4.37 28.16 -42.30
C MET A 1 -3.76 26.88 -41.78
N THR A 2 -2.76 26.98 -40.90
CA THR A 2 -2.11 25.85 -40.24
C THR A 2 -3.08 25.22 -39.26
N ASN A 3 -3.59 24.04 -39.61
CA ASN A 3 -4.38 23.19 -38.73
C ASN A 3 -3.43 22.75 -37.59
N HIS A 4 -3.47 23.40 -36.43
CA HIS A 4 -2.75 22.93 -35.26
C HIS A 4 -3.36 21.58 -34.84
N ALA A 5 -2.74 20.48 -35.27
CA ALA A 5 -3.10 19.15 -34.80
C ALA A 5 -3.10 19.18 -33.26
N LYS A 6 -4.22 18.77 -32.64
CA LYS A 6 -4.31 18.72 -31.18
C LYS A 6 -3.24 17.76 -30.67
N SER A 7 -2.59 18.13 -29.57
CA SER A 7 -1.61 17.25 -28.91
C SER A 7 -2.23 15.87 -28.63
N PRO A 8 -1.54 14.75 -28.91
CA PRO A 8 -2.02 13.39 -28.64
C PRO A 8 -2.52 13.21 -27.19
N VAL A 9 -1.89 13.91 -26.24
CA VAL A 9 -2.28 13.97 -24.83
C VAL A 9 -3.69 14.55 -24.65
N ILE A 10 -4.00 15.66 -25.35
CA ILE A 10 -5.32 16.31 -25.28
C ILE A 10 -6.39 15.43 -25.92
N GLU A 11 -6.07 14.76 -27.03
CA GLU A 11 -6.98 13.85 -27.72
C GLU A 11 -7.32 12.64 -26.83
N LEU A 12 -6.33 12.02 -26.17
CA LEU A 12 -6.55 10.90 -25.28
C LEU A 12 -7.32 11.30 -24.01
N HIS A 13 -7.01 12.45 -23.40
CA HIS A 13 -7.81 12.99 -22.29
C HIS A 13 -9.28 13.20 -22.67
N SER A 14 -9.54 13.72 -23.87
CA SER A 14 -10.91 13.95 -24.37
C SER A 14 -11.65 12.64 -24.59
N LEU A 15 -10.97 11.61 -25.10
CA LEU A 15 -11.51 10.26 -25.27
C LEU A 15 -11.91 9.65 -23.92
N ILE A 16 -11.03 9.74 -22.90
CA ILE A 16 -11.32 9.25 -21.56
C ILE A 16 -12.60 9.87 -21.01
N HIS A 17 -12.72 11.20 -21.03
CA HIS A 17 -13.90 11.91 -20.52
C HIS A 17 -15.19 11.54 -21.27
N TYR A 18 -15.11 11.38 -22.59
CA TYR A 18 -16.24 10.94 -23.39
C TYR A 18 -16.70 9.53 -22.97
N GLU A 19 -15.75 8.62 -22.79
CA GLU A 19 -16.01 7.23 -22.42
C GLU A 19 -16.57 7.09 -21.00
N GLU A 20 -16.09 7.89 -20.05
CA GLU A 20 -16.65 7.95 -18.70
C GLU A 20 -18.15 8.30 -18.70
N ARG A 21 -18.53 9.33 -19.47
CA ARG A 21 -19.95 9.71 -19.61
C ARG A 21 -20.78 8.57 -20.22
N ARG A 22 -20.22 7.85 -21.18
CA ARG A 22 -20.88 6.71 -21.82
C ARG A 22 -21.07 5.56 -20.82
N ILE A 23 -20.05 5.20 -20.06
CA ILE A 23 -20.12 4.18 -19.00
C ILE A 23 -21.17 4.57 -17.96
N PHE A 24 -21.12 5.82 -17.50
CA PHE A 24 -22.04 6.35 -16.50
C PHE A 24 -23.51 6.24 -16.94
N ASN A 25 -23.77 6.42 -18.24
CA ASN A 25 -25.11 6.29 -18.83
C ASN A 25 -25.46 4.86 -19.29
N SER A 26 -24.53 3.90 -19.17
CA SER A 26 -24.73 2.54 -19.70
C SER A 26 -25.61 1.65 -18.84
N PHE A 27 -25.81 1.98 -17.56
CA PHE A 27 -26.59 1.16 -16.65
C PHE A 27 -28.07 1.58 -16.64
N PRO A 28 -29.00 0.71 -17.06
CA PRO A 28 -30.40 1.10 -17.29
C PRO A 28 -31.25 1.13 -16.00
N LEU A 29 -30.70 0.70 -14.86
CA LEU A 29 -31.40 0.59 -13.58
C LEU A 29 -30.94 1.65 -12.58
N GLU A 30 -31.47 1.59 -11.36
CA GLU A 30 -31.00 2.40 -10.23
C GLU A 30 -29.48 2.25 -10.02
N ARG A 31 -28.75 3.37 -10.00
CA ARG A 31 -27.27 3.40 -9.96
C ARG A 31 -26.64 2.66 -8.79
N ARG A 32 -27.25 2.70 -7.61
CA ARG A 32 -26.83 1.89 -6.45
C ARG A 32 -26.73 0.40 -6.78
N ARG A 33 -27.59 -0.13 -7.66
CA ARG A 33 -27.46 -1.53 -8.13
C ARG A 33 -26.21 -1.72 -8.97
N GLY A 34 -25.86 -0.75 -9.82
CA GLY A 34 -24.61 -0.78 -10.59
C GLY A 34 -23.38 -0.85 -9.67
N LEU A 35 -23.36 -0.01 -8.62
CA LEU A 35 -22.32 -0.04 -7.59
C LEU A 35 -22.20 -1.42 -6.91
N ILE A 36 -23.34 -2.02 -6.53
CA ILE A 36 -23.37 -3.36 -5.91
C ILE A 36 -22.85 -4.43 -6.87
N GLU A 37 -23.26 -4.41 -8.14
CA GLU A 37 -22.81 -5.40 -9.12
C GLU A 37 -21.32 -5.25 -9.45
N ILE A 38 -20.78 -4.03 -9.47
CA ILE A 38 -19.34 -3.75 -9.58
C ILE A 38 -18.59 -4.36 -8.39
N ALA A 39 -19.06 -4.12 -7.16
CA ALA A 39 -18.45 -4.69 -5.96
C ALA A 39 -18.48 -6.22 -5.98
N ARG A 40 -19.61 -6.82 -6.39
CA ARG A 40 -19.76 -8.28 -6.58
C ARG A 40 -18.83 -8.87 -7.63
N SER A 41 -18.64 -8.17 -8.76
CA SER A 41 -17.68 -8.57 -9.78
C SER A 41 -16.26 -8.62 -9.22
N MET A 42 -15.86 -7.57 -8.51
CA MET A 42 -14.54 -7.47 -7.90
C MET A 42 -14.32 -8.55 -6.83
N ASP A 43 -15.30 -8.74 -5.94
CA ASP A 43 -15.25 -9.77 -4.90
C ASP A 43 -15.15 -11.17 -5.49
N LEU A 44 -15.91 -11.47 -6.54
CA LEU A 44 -15.82 -12.75 -7.23
C LEU A 44 -14.43 -12.96 -7.84
N PHE A 45 -13.92 -11.96 -8.56
CA PHE A 45 -12.59 -12.02 -9.16
C PHE A 45 -11.51 -12.27 -8.10
N TRP A 46 -11.51 -11.46 -7.04
CA TRP A 46 -10.54 -11.52 -5.95
C TRP A 46 -10.60 -12.83 -5.16
N THR A 47 -11.81 -13.29 -4.85
CA THR A 47 -12.04 -14.56 -4.16
C THR A 47 -11.57 -15.74 -5.00
N SER A 48 -11.86 -15.73 -6.30
CA SER A 48 -11.42 -16.78 -7.22
C SER A 48 -9.90 -16.87 -7.35
N LEU A 49 -9.20 -15.72 -7.31
CA LEU A 49 -7.73 -15.69 -7.24
C LEU A 49 -7.22 -16.29 -5.92
N ASN A 50 -7.75 -15.83 -4.78
CA ASN A 50 -7.31 -16.30 -3.46
C ASN A 50 -7.58 -17.78 -3.20
N LEU A 51 -8.66 -18.31 -3.78
CA LEU A 51 -8.99 -19.73 -3.69
C LEU A 51 -8.26 -20.60 -4.72
N GLY A 52 -7.43 -20.00 -5.59
CA GLY A 52 -6.72 -20.72 -6.65
C GLY A 52 -7.64 -21.32 -7.72
N ILE A 53 -8.89 -20.85 -7.82
CA ILE A 53 -9.87 -21.33 -8.81
C ILE A 53 -9.47 -20.90 -10.22
N ILE A 54 -8.95 -19.68 -10.35
CA ILE A 54 -8.42 -19.17 -11.61
C ILE A 54 -6.89 -19.23 -11.51
N THR A 55 -6.26 -19.90 -12.47
CA THR A 55 -4.81 -19.98 -12.55
C THR A 55 -4.22 -18.70 -13.12
N ALA A 56 -2.97 -18.39 -12.75
CA ALA A 56 -2.21 -17.25 -13.25
C ALA A 56 -1.76 -17.44 -14.71
N SER A 57 -2.72 -17.63 -15.62
CA SER A 57 -2.48 -17.52 -17.06
C SER A 57 -2.22 -16.06 -17.46
N GLU A 58 -1.67 -15.85 -18.65
CA GLU A 58 -1.47 -14.52 -19.22
C GLU A 58 -2.79 -13.72 -19.32
N GLN A 59 -3.88 -14.36 -19.75
CA GLN A 59 -5.21 -13.77 -19.81
C GLN A 59 -5.72 -13.35 -18.42
N THR A 60 -5.48 -14.15 -17.39
CA THR A 60 -5.84 -13.80 -16.01
C THR A 60 -5.01 -12.61 -15.51
N ARG A 61 -3.73 -12.53 -15.88
CA ARG A 61 -2.85 -11.41 -15.51
C ARG A 61 -3.31 -10.09 -16.14
N GLU A 62 -3.60 -10.11 -17.44
CA GLU A 62 -4.14 -8.95 -18.17
C GLU A 62 -5.48 -8.49 -17.57
N ALA A 63 -6.40 -9.43 -17.32
CA ALA A 63 -7.67 -9.13 -16.66
C ALA A 63 -7.46 -8.54 -15.26
N SER A 64 -6.52 -9.08 -14.48
CA SER A 64 -6.17 -8.59 -13.15
C SER A 64 -5.71 -7.14 -13.16
N GLN A 65 -4.83 -6.79 -14.11
CA GLN A 65 -4.34 -5.43 -14.27
C GLN A 65 -5.51 -4.47 -14.55
N PHE A 66 -6.33 -4.76 -15.56
CA PHE A 66 -7.46 -3.88 -15.89
C PHE A 66 -8.49 -3.79 -14.76
N ILE A 67 -8.82 -4.91 -14.10
CA ILE A 67 -9.77 -4.88 -12.97
C ILE A 67 -9.23 -4.00 -11.83
N THR A 68 -7.93 -4.11 -11.53
CA THR A 68 -7.26 -3.32 -10.49
C THR A 68 -7.27 -1.82 -10.82
N PHE A 69 -6.91 -1.44 -12.05
CA PHE A 69 -6.98 -0.05 -12.52
C PHE A 69 -8.42 0.48 -12.62
N GLY A 70 -9.38 -0.40 -12.89
CA GLY A 70 -10.75 -0.03 -13.18
C GLY A 70 -11.62 0.16 -11.95
N LEU A 71 -11.26 -0.46 -10.84
CA LEU A 71 -12.06 -0.46 -9.63
C LEU A 71 -12.32 0.95 -9.10
N ASN A 72 -11.28 1.72 -8.82
CA ASN A 72 -11.43 3.08 -8.28
C ASN A 72 -12.23 3.98 -9.21
N LYS A 73 -11.97 3.92 -10.52
CA LYS A 73 -12.71 4.69 -11.50
C LYS A 73 -14.18 4.28 -11.55
N SER A 74 -14.47 2.98 -11.50
CA SER A 74 -15.85 2.48 -11.46
C SER A 74 -16.57 2.90 -10.17
N LEU A 75 -15.92 2.84 -9.01
CA LEU A 75 -16.47 3.34 -7.75
C LEU A 75 -16.72 4.85 -7.81
N HIS A 76 -15.80 5.62 -8.38
CA HIS A 76 -15.96 7.07 -8.54
C HIS A 76 -17.22 7.43 -9.34
N LEU A 77 -17.47 6.69 -10.43
CA LEU A 77 -18.60 6.90 -11.34
C LEU A 77 -19.94 6.50 -10.70
N PHE A 78 -19.99 5.38 -9.97
CA PHE A 78 -21.25 4.81 -9.47
C PHE A 78 -21.60 5.14 -8.01
N LEU A 79 -20.63 5.60 -7.21
CA LEU A 79 -20.87 6.15 -5.87
C LEU A 79 -21.37 7.60 -5.98
N ASP A 80 -22.66 7.76 -6.25
CA ASP A 80 -23.33 9.05 -6.44
C ASP A 80 -24.37 9.35 -5.34
N ASP A 81 -25.06 10.48 -5.44
CA ASP A 81 -26.05 10.94 -4.45
C ASP A 81 -27.19 9.95 -4.18
N SER A 82 -27.46 9.01 -5.08
CA SER A 82 -28.45 7.96 -4.82
C SER A 82 -28.05 7.04 -3.66
N CYS A 83 -26.75 6.94 -3.34
CA CYS A 83 -26.22 6.21 -2.19
C CYS A 83 -26.60 6.84 -0.84
N GLY A 84 -27.09 8.09 -0.83
CA GLY A 84 -27.64 8.72 0.37
C GLY A 84 -29.11 8.45 0.63
N ARG A 85 -29.82 7.76 -0.28
CA ARG A 85 -31.26 7.53 -0.16
C ARG A 85 -31.56 6.40 0.84
N PRO A 86 -32.76 6.39 1.47
CA PRO A 86 -33.20 5.28 2.29
C PRO A 86 -33.20 3.92 1.55
N GLY A 87 -33.13 2.84 2.33
CA GLY A 87 -33.17 1.47 1.83
C GLY A 87 -31.87 0.98 1.21
N PHE A 88 -31.86 -0.30 0.83
CA PHE A 88 -30.75 -0.94 0.10
C PHE A 88 -31.35 -1.71 -1.09
N PRO A 89 -30.93 -1.44 -2.33
CA PRO A 89 -31.58 -2.00 -3.51
C PRO A 89 -31.07 -3.41 -3.82
N LEU A 90 -31.27 -4.32 -2.87
CA LEU A 90 -30.88 -5.71 -3.01
C LEU A 90 -31.59 -6.31 -4.22
N ALA A 91 -30.80 -6.83 -5.16
CA ALA A 91 -31.26 -7.54 -6.32
C ALA A 91 -30.44 -8.82 -6.47
N ARG A 92 -30.97 -9.77 -7.24
CA ARG A 92 -30.21 -10.95 -7.64
C ARG A 92 -29.39 -10.55 -8.85
N SER A 93 -28.10 -10.90 -8.83
CA SER A 93 -27.26 -10.84 -10.01
C SER A 93 -27.79 -11.82 -11.06
N ASN A 94 -27.84 -11.38 -12.32
CA ASN A 94 -28.22 -12.18 -13.47
C ASN A 94 -27.15 -12.06 -14.57
N ASN A 95 -27.32 -12.77 -15.68
CA ASN A 95 -26.30 -12.78 -16.74
C ASN A 95 -26.03 -11.39 -17.33
N GLU A 96 -27.07 -10.57 -17.51
CA GLU A 96 -26.95 -9.21 -18.04
C GLU A 96 -26.16 -8.30 -17.08
N THR A 97 -26.53 -8.27 -15.78
CA THR A 97 -25.83 -7.44 -14.80
C THR A 97 -24.40 -7.90 -14.57
N ASN A 98 -24.15 -9.22 -14.62
CA ASN A 98 -22.81 -9.79 -14.52
C ASN A 98 -21.91 -9.35 -15.68
N GLN A 99 -22.41 -9.50 -16.91
CA GLN A 99 -21.67 -9.11 -18.11
C GLN A 99 -21.41 -7.61 -18.13
N TRP A 100 -22.42 -6.81 -17.77
CA TRP A 100 -22.29 -5.36 -17.64
C TRP A 100 -21.22 -4.98 -16.62
N ALA A 101 -21.28 -5.50 -15.39
CA ALA A 101 -20.35 -5.11 -14.33
C ALA A 101 -18.90 -5.51 -14.65
N ASN A 102 -18.70 -6.71 -15.24
CA ASN A 102 -17.38 -7.13 -15.72
C ASN A 102 -16.86 -6.22 -16.84
N SER A 103 -17.73 -5.88 -17.80
CA SER A 103 -17.38 -4.98 -18.91
C SER A 103 -17.01 -3.59 -18.40
N VAL A 104 -17.77 -3.04 -17.44
CA VAL A 104 -17.49 -1.74 -16.83
C VAL A 104 -16.17 -1.74 -16.08
N LEU A 105 -15.86 -2.77 -15.29
CA LEU A 105 -14.58 -2.88 -14.58
C LEU A 105 -13.40 -2.89 -15.56
N ILE A 106 -13.45 -3.74 -16.58
CA ILE A 106 -12.37 -3.85 -17.58
C ILE A 106 -12.23 -2.55 -18.38
N HIS A 107 -13.35 -1.96 -18.82
CA HIS A 107 -13.33 -0.73 -19.60
C HIS A 107 -12.83 0.46 -18.77
N CYS A 108 -13.26 0.59 -17.51
CA CYS A 108 -12.68 1.53 -16.56
C CYS A 108 -11.19 1.28 -16.34
N GLY A 109 -10.76 0.01 -16.37
CA GLY A 109 -9.36 -0.40 -16.27
C GLY A 109 -8.50 0.17 -17.37
N ARG A 110 -8.97 0.05 -18.62
CA ARG A 110 -8.31 0.64 -19.79
C ARG A 110 -8.23 2.17 -19.67
N LEU A 111 -9.31 2.82 -19.26
CA LEU A 111 -9.31 4.27 -19.03
C LEU A 111 -8.32 4.67 -17.93
N GLY A 112 -8.31 3.95 -16.80
CA GLY A 112 -7.39 4.20 -15.68
C GLY A 112 -5.93 3.99 -16.06
N LEU A 113 -5.63 2.99 -16.91
CA LEU A 113 -4.29 2.79 -17.46
C LEU A 113 -3.89 3.97 -18.37
N CYS A 114 -4.78 4.45 -19.24
CA CYS A 114 -4.48 5.63 -20.06
C CYS A 114 -4.18 6.88 -19.23
N GLU A 115 -4.96 7.13 -18.17
CA GLU A 115 -4.68 8.25 -17.26
C GLU A 115 -3.34 8.09 -16.55
N HIS A 116 -3.00 6.85 -16.16
CA HIS A 116 -1.69 6.56 -15.58
C HIS A 116 -0.55 6.85 -16.57
N LEU A 117 -0.67 6.42 -17.84
CA LEU A 117 0.29 6.74 -18.90
C LEU A 117 0.42 8.26 -19.12
N LEU A 118 -0.69 9.00 -19.08
CA LEU A 118 -0.68 10.46 -19.20
C LEU A 118 0.04 11.13 -18.02
N GLU A 119 -0.11 10.61 -16.80
CA GLU A 119 0.67 11.07 -15.64
C GLU A 119 2.16 10.71 -15.77
N ILE A 120 2.52 9.54 -16.33
CA ILE A 120 3.92 9.19 -16.64
C ILE A 120 4.51 10.18 -17.66
N CYS A 121 3.75 10.55 -18.70
CA CYS A 121 4.15 11.58 -19.66
C CYS A 121 4.37 12.94 -18.99
N ARG A 122 3.46 13.33 -18.10
CA ARG A 122 3.52 14.60 -17.39
C ARG A 122 4.80 14.77 -16.58
N VAL A 123 5.37 13.68 -16.07
CA VAL A 123 6.59 13.69 -15.26
C VAL A 123 7.86 13.39 -16.07
N GLY A 124 7.75 13.32 -17.40
CA GLY A 124 8.89 13.13 -18.30
C GLY A 124 9.48 11.72 -18.29
N LEU A 125 8.71 10.72 -17.84
CA LEU A 125 9.13 9.32 -17.83
C LEU A 125 8.71 8.56 -19.09
N GLY A 126 7.76 9.12 -19.85
CA GLY A 126 7.31 8.54 -21.12
C GLY A 126 6.82 9.60 -22.09
N GLU A 127 6.67 9.20 -23.35
CA GLU A 127 6.22 10.04 -24.44
C GLU A 127 5.05 9.37 -25.15
N LEU A 128 4.00 10.14 -25.39
CA LEU A 128 2.82 9.69 -26.12
C LEU A 128 2.77 10.40 -27.48
N TYR A 129 2.77 9.62 -28.55
CA TYR A 129 2.65 10.15 -29.90
C TYR A 129 1.56 9.42 -30.69
N LYS A 130 1.04 10.11 -31.69
CA LYS A 130 0.05 9.59 -32.61
C LYS A 130 0.77 9.03 -33.83
N GLU A 131 0.78 7.71 -33.96
CA GLU A 131 1.44 7.03 -35.08
C GLU A 131 0.63 7.20 -36.37
N ARG A 132 -0.69 7.01 -36.28
CA ARG A 132 -1.65 7.20 -37.39
C ARG A 132 -3.05 7.47 -36.84
N PRO A 133 -4.07 7.80 -37.66
CA PRO A 133 -5.43 8.02 -37.15
C PRO A 133 -5.89 6.86 -36.26
N ARG A 134 -6.33 7.19 -35.04
CA ARG A 134 -6.81 6.26 -34.01
C ARG A 134 -5.76 5.26 -33.48
N VAL A 135 -4.47 5.44 -33.78
CA VAL A 135 -3.39 4.62 -33.22
C VAL A 135 -2.39 5.50 -32.49
N TYR A 136 -2.25 5.26 -31.20
CA TYR A 136 -1.32 5.96 -30.32
C TYR A 136 -0.24 4.99 -29.84
N ARG A 137 0.93 5.53 -29.60
CA ARG A 137 2.08 4.79 -29.13
C ARG A 137 2.68 5.51 -27.94
N PHE A 138 2.84 4.77 -26.87
CA PHE A 138 3.49 5.22 -25.64
C PHE A 138 4.85 4.57 -25.55
N LYS A 139 5.88 5.38 -25.34
CA LYS A 139 7.26 4.91 -25.18
C LYS A 139 7.83 5.44 -23.87
N TYR A 140 8.47 4.57 -23.10
CA TYR A 140 9.26 5.01 -21.96
C TYR A 140 10.51 5.77 -22.44
N THR A 141 10.84 6.86 -21.75
CA THR A 141 12.08 7.59 -22.03
C THR A 141 13.32 6.74 -21.70
N SER A 142 14.51 7.17 -22.12
CA SER A 142 15.77 6.48 -21.79
C SER A 142 16.14 6.53 -20.31
N HIS A 143 15.34 7.19 -19.47
CA HIS A 143 15.58 7.21 -18.04
C HIS A 143 15.44 5.81 -17.43
N PRO A 144 16.23 5.49 -16.38
CA PRO A 144 16.04 4.25 -15.65
C PRO A 144 14.64 4.15 -15.04
N ILE A 145 14.02 2.99 -15.17
CA ILE A 145 12.72 2.69 -14.58
C ILE A 145 12.73 1.39 -13.76
N GLY A 146 11.72 1.23 -12.90
CA GLY A 146 11.46 -0.02 -12.18
C GLY A 146 12.11 -0.11 -10.80
N PHE A 147 12.79 0.93 -10.32
CA PHE A 147 13.42 0.93 -9.00
C PHE A 147 12.41 0.72 -7.87
N GLU A 148 11.22 1.31 -7.97
CA GLU A 148 10.14 1.15 -7.00
C GLU A 148 9.62 -0.29 -6.95
N SER A 149 9.67 -1.01 -8.08
CA SER A 149 9.31 -2.43 -8.12
C SER A 149 10.35 -3.29 -7.43
N ILE A 150 11.63 -2.96 -7.59
CA ILE A 150 12.74 -3.66 -6.94
C ILE A 150 12.69 -3.45 -5.42
N GLU A 151 12.49 -2.20 -4.96
CA GLU A 151 12.29 -1.92 -3.53
C GLU A 151 11.01 -2.57 -3.00
N ARG A 152 10.01 -2.82 -3.87
CA ARG A 152 8.80 -3.53 -3.46
C ARG A 152 9.07 -4.96 -3.01
N GLU A 153 10.05 -5.62 -3.62
CA GLU A 153 10.46 -6.97 -3.27
C GLU A 153 11.01 -7.06 -1.84
N ASP A 154 11.67 -6.01 -1.34
CA ASP A 154 12.14 -5.97 0.05
C ASP A 154 10.97 -5.92 1.06
N PHE A 155 9.82 -5.32 0.70
CA PHE A 155 8.61 -5.45 1.54
C PHE A 155 8.00 -6.85 1.47
N THR A 156 7.96 -7.46 0.29
CA THR A 156 7.48 -8.84 0.14
C THR A 156 8.31 -9.77 1.01
N TRP A 157 9.63 -9.61 0.99
CA TRP A 157 10.55 -10.32 1.87
C TRP A 157 10.19 -10.13 3.36
N MET A 158 9.88 -8.91 3.79
CA MET A 158 9.49 -8.66 5.18
C MET A 158 8.19 -9.37 5.56
N ALA A 159 7.18 -9.33 4.69
CA ALA A 159 5.92 -10.04 4.91
C ALA A 159 6.16 -11.57 5.02
N GLU A 160 7.04 -12.12 4.20
CA GLU A 160 7.46 -13.53 4.26
C GLU A 160 8.25 -13.85 5.53
N PHE A 161 9.16 -12.96 5.95
CA PHE A 161 9.92 -13.10 7.19
C PHE A 161 8.99 -13.14 8.41
N ILE A 162 8.00 -12.23 8.48
CA ILE A 162 6.98 -12.23 9.53
C ILE A 162 6.14 -13.51 9.46
N ALA A 163 5.73 -13.96 8.27
CA ALA A 163 4.99 -15.20 8.09
C ALA A 163 5.78 -16.41 8.61
N HIS A 164 7.09 -16.45 8.35
CA HIS A 164 7.97 -17.50 8.85
C HIS A 164 8.07 -17.48 10.39
N ARG A 165 8.18 -16.31 11.01
CA ARG A 165 8.14 -16.15 12.48
C ARG A 165 6.80 -16.56 13.10
N GLN A 166 5.73 -16.55 12.31
CA GLN A 166 4.39 -16.98 12.73
C GLN A 166 4.09 -18.44 12.36
N ALA A 167 5.05 -19.21 11.83
CA ALA A 167 4.81 -20.54 11.28
C ALA A 167 4.14 -21.50 12.27
N ASP A 168 4.54 -21.49 13.55
CA ASP A 168 3.94 -22.36 14.58
C ASP A 168 2.46 -22.02 14.82
N LYS A 169 2.12 -20.73 14.89
CA LYS A 169 0.74 -20.28 15.02
C LYS A 169 -0.08 -20.66 13.79
N GLN A 170 0.49 -20.45 12.60
CA GLN A 170 -0.15 -20.82 11.34
C GLN A 170 -0.40 -22.33 11.25
N LYS A 171 0.58 -23.16 11.67
CA LYS A 171 0.46 -24.62 11.70
C LYS A 171 -0.68 -25.06 12.62
N ARG A 172 -0.75 -24.51 13.84
CA ARG A 172 -1.85 -24.79 14.78
C ARG A 172 -3.22 -24.43 14.19
N LEU A 173 -3.34 -23.28 13.51
CA LEU A 173 -4.59 -22.89 12.84
C LEU A 173 -4.94 -23.86 11.71
N ASN A 174 -3.97 -24.28 10.90
CA ASN A 174 -4.21 -25.25 9.82
C ASN A 174 -4.69 -26.60 10.37
N GLU A 175 -4.16 -27.07 11.51
CA GLU A 175 -4.61 -28.29 12.18
C GLU A 175 -6.06 -28.20 12.68
N GLN A 176 -6.50 -27.02 13.11
CA GLN A 176 -7.88 -26.78 13.57
C GLN A 176 -8.88 -26.57 12.42
N GLN A 177 -8.41 -26.22 11.23
CA GLN A 177 -9.25 -25.76 10.11
C GLN A 177 -10.37 -26.74 9.74
N CYS A 178 -10.08 -28.04 9.66
CA CYS A 178 -11.09 -29.06 9.33
C CYS A 178 -12.21 -29.12 10.37
N LYS A 179 -11.88 -28.99 11.67
CA LYS A 179 -12.88 -28.94 12.76
C LYS A 179 -13.76 -27.71 12.61
N ILE A 180 -13.15 -26.55 12.41
CA ILE A 180 -13.85 -25.27 12.25
C ILE A 180 -14.80 -25.31 11.04
N TRP A 181 -14.34 -25.81 9.90
CA TRP A 181 -15.19 -25.92 8.71
C TRP A 181 -16.38 -26.86 8.89
N LYS A 182 -16.22 -27.94 9.68
CA LYS A 182 -17.33 -28.83 10.02
C LYS A 182 -18.39 -28.12 10.85
N ILE A 183 -17.98 -27.30 11.83
CA ILE A 183 -18.91 -26.45 12.61
C ILE A 183 -19.63 -25.48 11.66
N MET A 184 -18.88 -24.76 10.83
CA MET A 184 -19.42 -23.76 9.90
C MET A 184 -20.45 -24.36 8.91
N SER A 185 -20.23 -25.59 8.44
CA SER A 185 -21.15 -26.27 7.52
C SER A 185 -22.55 -26.46 8.12
N GLY A 186 -22.65 -26.64 9.44
CA GLY A 186 -23.93 -26.74 10.16
C GLY A 186 -24.60 -25.39 10.43
N LEU A 187 -23.88 -24.28 10.32
CA LEU A 187 -24.35 -22.93 10.68
C LEU A 187 -24.74 -22.07 9.47
N VAL A 188 -24.62 -22.60 8.24
CA VAL A 188 -24.85 -21.85 7.00
C VAL A 188 -26.00 -22.43 6.18
N ASP A 189 -26.83 -21.52 5.68
CA ASP A 189 -27.92 -21.84 4.77
C ASP A 189 -28.19 -20.69 3.78
N THR A 190 -29.16 -20.90 2.91
CA THR A 190 -29.67 -19.89 2.01
C THR A 190 -30.70 -19.00 2.69
N TRP A 191 -30.60 -17.69 2.45
CA TRP A 191 -31.65 -16.73 2.74
C TRP A 191 -32.42 -16.41 1.47
N HIS A 192 -33.74 -16.54 1.51
CA HIS A 192 -34.62 -16.43 0.33
C HIS A 192 -34.11 -17.21 -0.90
N LYS A 193 -33.51 -18.40 -0.70
CA LYS A 193 -32.96 -19.30 -1.73
C LYS A 193 -31.72 -18.79 -2.50
N TYR A 194 -31.42 -17.50 -2.50
CA TYR A 194 -30.40 -16.91 -3.39
C TYR A 194 -29.24 -16.23 -2.68
N TYR A 195 -29.43 -15.87 -1.42
CA TYR A 195 -28.46 -15.18 -0.60
C TYR A 195 -27.95 -16.10 0.50
N ILE A 196 -26.92 -15.66 1.20
CA ILE A 196 -26.36 -16.38 2.34
C ILE A 196 -26.95 -15.87 3.64
N GLN A 197 -27.21 -16.78 4.56
CA GLN A 197 -27.34 -16.49 5.98
C GLN A 197 -26.47 -17.47 6.76
N TYR A 198 -25.86 -16.99 7.83
CA TYR A 198 -25.19 -17.87 8.78
C TYR A 198 -25.26 -17.28 10.17
N GLU A 199 -25.26 -18.17 11.15
CA GLU A 199 -24.90 -17.86 12.53
C GLU A 199 -23.41 -18.10 12.73
N THR A 200 -22.91 -17.76 13.91
CA THR A 200 -21.51 -17.96 14.27
C THR A 200 -21.41 -18.64 15.62
N HIS A 201 -20.23 -19.13 15.95
CA HIS A 201 -19.95 -19.88 17.17
C HIS A 201 -18.62 -19.37 17.74
N PRO A 202 -18.44 -19.27 19.07
CA PRO A 202 -17.23 -18.71 19.68
C PRO A 202 -15.93 -19.30 19.12
N GLU A 203 -15.84 -20.63 18.98
CA GLU A 203 -14.67 -21.27 18.36
C GLU A 203 -14.37 -20.80 16.91
N VAL A 204 -15.40 -20.50 16.12
CA VAL A 204 -15.23 -19.97 14.76
C VAL A 204 -14.75 -18.52 14.82
N ASP A 205 -15.29 -17.73 15.73
CA ASP A 205 -14.88 -16.33 15.93
C ASP A 205 -13.44 -16.21 16.39
N GLU A 206 -13.05 -16.94 17.43
CA GLU A 206 -11.68 -16.99 17.95
C GLU A 206 -10.68 -17.41 16.87
N PHE A 207 -11.02 -18.46 16.10
CA PHE A 207 -10.20 -18.94 14.99
C PHE A 207 -9.95 -17.84 13.96
N TYR A 208 -11.01 -17.19 13.45
CA TYR A 208 -10.86 -16.18 12.41
C TYR A 208 -10.34 -14.83 12.94
N GLN A 209 -10.50 -14.53 14.22
CA GLN A 209 -9.86 -13.39 14.86
C GLN A 209 -8.34 -13.56 14.85
N GLU A 210 -7.84 -14.75 15.19
CA GLU A 210 -6.41 -15.02 15.14
C GLU A 210 -5.87 -15.03 13.71
N VAL A 211 -6.58 -15.69 12.77
CA VAL A 211 -6.20 -15.66 11.33
C VAL A 211 -6.14 -14.21 10.83
N GLY A 212 -7.13 -13.38 11.17
CA GLY A 212 -7.18 -11.97 10.81
C GLY A 212 -6.01 -11.17 11.35
N LEU A 213 -5.67 -11.38 12.63
CA LEU A 213 -4.53 -10.74 13.27
C LEU A 213 -3.20 -11.12 12.59
N LEU A 214 -2.95 -12.41 12.35
CA LEU A 214 -1.72 -12.86 11.68
C LEU A 214 -1.59 -12.28 10.27
N HIS A 215 -2.71 -12.18 9.54
CA HIS A 215 -2.72 -11.59 8.21
C HIS A 215 -2.46 -10.08 8.25
N ALA A 216 -3.11 -9.34 9.16
CA ALA A 216 -2.90 -7.90 9.33
C ALA A 216 -1.45 -7.55 9.70
N GLN A 217 -0.80 -8.36 10.53
CA GLN A 217 0.59 -8.17 10.95
C GLN A 217 1.60 -8.23 9.80
N ARG A 218 1.23 -8.82 8.66
CA ARG A 218 2.07 -8.92 7.45
C ARG A 218 1.81 -7.77 6.47
N MET A 219 0.75 -6.99 6.68
CA MET A 219 0.32 -5.98 5.73
C MET A 219 1.09 -4.68 5.87
N PHE A 220 1.24 -4.01 4.73
CA PHE A 220 1.84 -2.70 4.64
C PHE A 220 1.01 -1.62 5.35
N GLY A 221 1.65 -0.79 6.17
CA GLY A 221 0.99 0.30 6.92
C GLY A 221 0.54 -0.06 8.34
N GLN A 222 0.64 -1.35 8.73
CA GLN A 222 0.42 -1.86 10.09
C GLN A 222 1.30 -1.16 11.15
N ASP A 223 2.48 -0.72 10.75
CA ASP A 223 3.56 -0.18 11.60
C ASP A 223 3.79 1.33 11.36
N SER A 224 2.84 2.04 10.75
CA SER A 224 3.03 3.45 10.37
C SER A 224 3.16 4.44 11.54
N PHE A 225 2.72 4.05 12.74
CA PHE A 225 2.79 4.85 13.96
C PHE A 225 2.92 3.97 15.22
N PRO A 226 3.47 4.51 16.33
CA PRO A 226 3.33 3.92 17.66
C PRO A 226 1.86 3.67 18.03
N GLY A 227 1.58 2.58 18.73
CA GLY A 227 0.21 2.16 19.03
C GLY A 227 -0.61 3.14 19.87
N ASP A 228 0.04 3.93 20.72
CA ASP A 228 -0.50 4.97 21.60
C ASP A 228 -0.62 6.35 20.94
N THR A 229 -0.30 6.45 19.64
CA THR A 229 -0.46 7.68 18.88
C THR A 229 -1.95 7.99 18.73
N LYS A 230 -2.37 9.20 19.09
CA LYS A 230 -3.78 9.61 19.07
C LYS A 230 -4.22 10.15 17.72
N PHE A 231 -5.37 9.69 17.24
CA PHE A 231 -6.11 10.28 16.13
C PHE A 231 -7.59 10.39 16.49
N GLY A 232 -8.14 11.60 16.49
CA GLY A 232 -9.52 11.84 16.90
C GLY A 232 -9.79 11.41 18.34
N GLY A 233 -8.79 11.48 19.23
CA GLY A 233 -8.88 11.04 20.62
C GLY A 233 -8.60 9.54 20.86
N GLU A 234 -8.60 8.72 19.81
CA GLU A 234 -8.41 7.27 19.91
C GLU A 234 -6.98 6.85 19.58
N ASP A 235 -6.51 5.75 20.19
CA ASP A 235 -5.19 5.17 19.93
C ASP A 235 -5.08 4.56 18.54
N PHE A 236 -3.91 4.67 17.90
CA PHE A 236 -3.62 4.02 16.62
C PHE A 236 -3.86 2.51 16.68
N ASN A 237 -3.64 1.90 17.85
CA ASN A 237 -3.98 0.50 18.12
C ASN A 237 -5.44 0.16 17.83
N LEU A 238 -6.40 1.04 18.16
CA LEU A 238 -7.81 0.79 17.86
C LEU A 238 -8.04 0.59 16.36
N TYR A 239 -7.48 1.48 15.54
CA TYR A 239 -7.64 1.42 14.10
C TYR A 239 -6.96 0.17 13.52
N ARG A 240 -5.78 -0.18 14.05
CA ARG A 240 -5.02 -1.36 13.67
C ARG A 240 -5.73 -2.67 13.99
N GLU A 241 -6.27 -2.78 15.20
CA GLU A 241 -7.06 -3.93 15.64
C GLU A 241 -8.38 -4.04 14.87
N THR A 242 -9.00 -2.90 14.56
CA THR A 242 -10.19 -2.85 13.70
C THR A 242 -9.91 -3.46 12.33
N VAL A 243 -8.79 -3.12 11.68
CA VAL A 243 -8.39 -3.74 10.41
C VAL A 243 -8.22 -5.27 10.57
N GLY A 244 -7.55 -5.73 11.63
CA GLY A 244 -7.39 -7.16 11.92
C GLY A 244 -8.72 -7.91 12.08
N VAL A 245 -9.67 -7.32 12.80
CA VAL A 245 -11.03 -7.87 12.98
C VAL A 245 -11.78 -7.93 11.65
N LEU A 246 -11.74 -6.87 10.84
CA LEU A 246 -12.42 -6.85 9.54
C LEU A 246 -11.82 -7.87 8.55
N ILE A 247 -10.51 -8.06 8.57
CA ILE A 247 -9.85 -9.13 7.81
C ILE A 247 -10.35 -10.50 8.27
N GLY A 248 -10.35 -10.76 9.58
CA GLY A 248 -10.86 -12.00 10.15
C GLY A 248 -12.30 -12.28 9.74
N TRP A 249 -13.18 -11.28 9.83
CA TRP A 249 -14.56 -11.38 9.38
C TRP A 249 -14.70 -11.64 7.88
N SER A 250 -13.86 -11.04 7.04
CA SER A 250 -13.87 -11.28 5.59
C SER A 250 -13.47 -12.72 5.26
N LEU A 251 -12.42 -13.23 5.90
CA LEU A 251 -11.95 -14.61 5.70
C LEU A 251 -12.96 -15.63 6.26
N LYS A 252 -13.60 -15.32 7.39
CA LYS A 252 -14.72 -16.09 7.94
C LYS A 252 -15.86 -16.16 6.96
N HIS A 253 -16.25 -15.01 6.40
CA HIS A 253 -17.34 -14.91 5.44
C HIS A 253 -17.06 -15.69 4.15
N MET A 254 -15.85 -15.56 3.59
CA MET A 254 -15.43 -16.36 2.42
C MET A 254 -15.54 -17.86 2.70
N SER A 255 -15.12 -18.30 3.89
CA SER A 255 -15.17 -19.71 4.26
C SER A 255 -16.61 -20.21 4.43
N PHE A 256 -17.52 -19.40 4.98
CA PHE A 256 -18.96 -19.70 4.97
C PHE A 256 -19.53 -19.77 3.56
N CYS A 257 -19.14 -18.87 2.65
CA CYS A 257 -19.53 -18.94 1.25
C CYS A 257 -19.06 -20.25 0.60
N THR A 258 -17.83 -20.68 0.87
CA THR A 258 -17.31 -21.98 0.40
C THR A 258 -18.12 -23.15 0.95
N GLN A 259 -18.48 -23.16 2.24
CA GLN A 259 -19.32 -24.23 2.79
C GLN A 259 -20.73 -24.20 2.17
N LEU A 260 -21.31 -23.03 1.93
CA LEU A 260 -22.62 -22.91 1.30
C LEU A 260 -22.59 -23.39 -0.15
N MET A 261 -21.55 -23.06 -0.94
CA MET A 261 -21.41 -23.53 -2.32
C MET A 261 -21.28 -25.06 -2.39
N LYS A 262 -20.67 -25.70 -1.38
CA LYS A 262 -20.66 -27.17 -1.26
C LYS A 262 -22.06 -27.73 -0.98
N LYS A 263 -22.84 -27.09 -0.10
CA LYS A 263 -24.20 -27.50 0.27
C LYS A 263 -25.23 -27.24 -0.84
N VAL A 264 -25.04 -26.15 -1.61
CA VAL A 264 -25.96 -25.66 -2.64
C VAL A 264 -25.17 -25.33 -3.91
N PRO A 265 -24.83 -26.34 -4.74
CA PRO A 265 -23.89 -26.17 -5.87
C PRO A 265 -24.35 -25.18 -6.96
N TYR A 266 -25.64 -24.87 -7.03
CA TYR A 266 -26.22 -23.95 -8.01
C TYR A 266 -26.32 -22.50 -7.52
N ILE A 267 -25.86 -22.19 -6.31
CA ILE A 267 -25.90 -20.82 -5.79
C ILE A 267 -24.95 -19.93 -6.59
N ASN A 268 -25.42 -18.75 -6.99
CA ASN A 268 -24.56 -17.79 -7.67
C ASN A 268 -23.62 -17.13 -6.64
N PRO A 269 -22.29 -17.29 -6.76
CA PRO A 269 -21.33 -16.74 -5.81
C PRO A 269 -21.44 -15.21 -5.62
N ARG A 270 -21.85 -14.49 -6.68
CA ARG A 270 -22.03 -13.02 -6.63
C ARG A 270 -23.12 -12.59 -5.67
N ASN A 271 -24.11 -13.45 -5.42
CA ASN A 271 -25.19 -13.13 -4.48
C ASN A 271 -24.79 -13.42 -3.02
N ILE A 272 -23.67 -14.08 -2.77
CA ILE A 272 -23.30 -14.50 -1.40
C ILE A 272 -22.00 -13.91 -0.88
N ILE A 273 -21.02 -13.58 -1.74
CA ILE A 273 -19.72 -13.05 -1.28
C ILE A 273 -19.83 -11.59 -0.82
N THR A 274 -20.65 -10.79 -1.51
CA THR A 274 -20.80 -9.37 -1.23
C THR A 274 -22.13 -9.12 -0.52
N VAL A 275 -22.08 -8.86 0.78
CA VAL A 275 -23.29 -8.73 1.61
C VAL A 275 -23.55 -7.28 2.04
N PRO A 276 -24.81 -6.81 2.00
CA PRO A 276 -25.20 -5.55 2.62
C PRO A 276 -25.27 -5.66 4.13
N GLN A 277 -24.90 -4.59 4.83
CA GLN A 277 -24.96 -4.50 6.28
C GLN A 277 -25.45 -3.12 6.72
N HIS A 278 -26.03 -3.06 7.91
CA HIS A 278 -26.23 -1.80 8.61
C HIS A 278 -24.90 -1.35 9.20
N PHE A 279 -24.54 -0.09 8.99
CA PHE A 279 -23.32 0.48 9.56
C PHE A 279 -23.31 0.41 11.09
N ASP A 280 -24.44 0.73 11.71
CA ASP A 280 -24.58 0.77 13.17
C ASP A 280 -24.48 -0.62 13.81
N ASP A 281 -25.03 -1.65 13.17
CA ASP A 281 -24.91 -3.03 13.66
C ASP A 281 -23.46 -3.50 13.55
N LYS A 282 -22.78 -3.16 12.44
CA LYS A 282 -21.34 -3.43 12.28
C LYS A 282 -20.51 -2.78 13.38
N ALA A 283 -20.83 -1.53 13.74
CA ALA A 283 -20.16 -0.83 14.83
C ALA A 283 -20.41 -1.50 16.19
N LYS A 284 -21.63 -1.96 16.48
CA LYS A 284 -21.93 -2.72 17.71
C LYS A 284 -21.18 -4.04 17.76
N TYR A 285 -21.11 -4.77 16.64
CA TYR A 285 -20.33 -6.02 16.58
C TYR A 285 -18.84 -5.77 16.78
N LEU A 286 -18.30 -4.68 16.22
CA LEU A 286 -16.90 -4.32 16.40
C LEU A 286 -16.63 -3.91 17.85
N ALA A 287 -17.52 -3.11 18.44
CA ALA A 287 -17.47 -2.70 19.83
C ALA A 287 -17.41 -3.90 20.77
N SER A 288 -18.27 -4.90 20.53
CA SER A 288 -18.25 -6.16 21.28
C SER A 288 -16.97 -6.97 21.04
N ALA A 289 -16.48 -7.05 19.81
CA ALA A 289 -15.29 -7.85 19.47
C ALA A 289 -14.00 -7.28 20.07
N LEU A 290 -13.90 -5.96 20.18
CA LEU A 290 -12.73 -5.27 20.74
C LEU A 290 -12.93 -4.84 22.21
N THR A 291 -14.11 -5.06 22.79
CA THR A 291 -14.47 -4.61 24.15
C THR A 291 -14.25 -3.09 24.32
N ILE A 292 -14.79 -2.31 23.37
CA ILE A 292 -14.68 -0.85 23.31
C ILE A 292 -16.07 -0.19 23.26
N ASP A 293 -16.11 1.12 23.40
CA ASP A 293 -17.34 1.89 23.21
C ASP A 293 -17.83 1.86 21.74
N THR A 294 -19.16 1.90 21.56
CA THR A 294 -19.74 1.89 20.21
C THR A 294 -19.37 3.12 19.40
N GLN A 295 -19.18 4.29 20.02
CA GLN A 295 -18.73 5.49 19.32
C GLN A 295 -17.30 5.36 18.81
N ALA A 296 -16.39 4.79 19.61
CA ALA A 296 -15.02 4.49 19.19
C ALA A 296 -15.02 3.51 17.99
N ALA A 297 -15.84 2.46 18.06
CA ALA A 297 -16.03 1.52 16.95
C ALA A 297 -16.57 2.20 15.68
N ARG A 298 -17.55 3.10 15.81
CA ARG A 298 -18.06 3.91 14.67
C ARG A 298 -16.95 4.75 14.05
N GLN A 299 -16.16 5.44 14.87
CA GLN A 299 -15.06 6.27 14.41
C GLN A 299 -14.02 5.45 13.63
N ALA A 300 -13.64 4.28 14.13
CA ALA A 300 -12.71 3.38 13.45
C ALA A 300 -13.28 2.83 12.13
N LEU A 301 -14.55 2.41 12.09
CA LEU A 301 -15.18 1.97 10.83
C LEU A 301 -15.29 3.10 9.81
N GLN A 302 -15.53 4.32 10.25
CA GLN A 302 -15.61 5.48 9.36
C GLN A 302 -14.28 5.80 8.67
N THR A 303 -13.12 5.41 9.22
CA THR A 303 -11.82 5.56 8.52
C THR A 303 -11.60 4.49 7.46
N LEU A 304 -12.44 3.46 7.42
CA LEU A 304 -12.36 2.33 6.49
C LEU A 304 -13.53 2.32 5.49
N THR A 305 -14.36 3.37 5.52
CA THR A 305 -15.57 3.49 4.70
C THR A 305 -15.38 4.48 3.55
N LEU A 306 -15.56 4.01 2.32
CA LEU A 306 -15.73 4.86 1.15
C LEU A 306 -17.14 5.43 1.13
N THR A 307 -17.23 6.75 1.05
CA THR A 307 -18.45 7.54 1.05
C THR A 307 -18.44 8.51 -0.12
N ARG A 308 -19.60 9.11 -0.43
CA ARG A 308 -19.68 10.19 -1.41
C ARG A 308 -18.77 11.38 -1.07
N GLU A 309 -18.53 11.63 0.22
CA GLU A 309 -17.72 12.75 0.72
C GLU A 309 -16.22 12.56 0.48
N ASN A 310 -15.72 11.32 0.56
CA ASN A 310 -14.28 11.04 0.46
C ASN A 310 -13.85 10.39 -0.86
N LYS A 311 -14.77 10.08 -1.78
CA LYS A 311 -14.43 9.45 -3.07
C LYS A 311 -13.46 10.26 -3.93
N GLN A 312 -13.43 11.58 -3.80
CA GLN A 312 -12.49 12.43 -4.54
C GLN A 312 -11.04 12.24 -4.09
N VAL A 313 -10.84 11.79 -2.85
CA VAL A 313 -9.51 11.50 -2.30
C VAL A 313 -9.07 10.10 -2.69
N HIS A 314 -9.96 9.12 -2.60
CA HIS A 314 -9.58 7.70 -2.76
C HIS A 314 -9.69 7.17 -4.18
N CYS A 315 -10.56 7.73 -5.02
CA CYS A 315 -10.89 7.12 -6.31
C CYS A 315 -10.32 7.86 -7.54
N VAL A 316 -9.68 9.02 -7.36
CA VAL A 316 -9.26 9.89 -8.48
C VAL A 316 -7.84 9.61 -8.97
N ALA A 317 -6.94 9.10 -8.10
CA ALA A 317 -5.57 8.82 -8.48
C ALA A 317 -5.47 7.56 -9.37
N PRO A 318 -5.06 7.68 -10.65
CA PRO A 318 -4.96 6.53 -11.55
C PRO A 318 -3.89 5.53 -11.08
N GLY A 319 -4.22 4.24 -11.11
CA GLY A 319 -3.32 3.16 -10.68
C GLY A 319 -3.13 3.02 -9.16
N ASN A 320 -3.75 3.88 -8.36
CA ASN A 320 -3.71 3.77 -6.91
C ASN A 320 -4.77 2.76 -6.42
N PHE A 321 -4.44 1.48 -6.31
CA PHE A 321 -5.36 0.48 -5.77
C PHE A 321 -5.50 0.63 -4.24
N VAL A 322 -6.42 1.50 -3.82
CA VAL A 322 -6.72 1.74 -2.40
C VAL A 322 -8.10 1.17 -2.08
N ALA A 323 -8.11 0.13 -1.27
CA ALA A 323 -9.28 -0.71 -1.09
C ALA A 323 -10.07 -0.32 0.17
N PRO A 324 -11.31 0.18 0.05
CA PRO A 324 -12.18 0.40 1.19
C PRO A 324 -12.71 -0.92 1.74
N ALA A 325 -12.67 -1.08 3.06
CA ALA A 325 -13.30 -2.22 3.72
C ALA A 325 -14.83 -2.11 3.69
N LEU A 326 -15.39 -0.89 3.63
CA LEU A 326 -16.82 -0.62 3.58
C LEU A 326 -17.13 0.39 2.48
N ILE A 327 -18.26 0.24 1.79
CA ILE A 327 -18.71 1.17 0.76
C ILE A 327 -20.14 1.61 1.06
N GLU A 328 -20.39 2.92 1.14
CA GLU A 328 -21.74 3.49 1.27
C GLU A 328 -22.62 3.04 0.08
N ALA A 329 -23.79 2.49 0.39
CA ALA A 329 -24.74 2.02 -0.63
C ALA A 329 -26.21 2.30 -0.27
N GLY A 330 -26.43 3.19 0.69
CA GLY A 330 -27.75 3.61 1.18
C GLY A 330 -27.59 4.33 2.51
N GLN A 331 -28.63 5.06 2.93
CA GLN A 331 -28.64 5.74 4.22
C GLN A 331 -28.45 4.72 5.37
N GLY A 332 -27.32 4.83 6.08
CA GLY A 332 -26.94 3.89 7.16
C GLY A 332 -26.64 2.46 6.68
N ARG A 333 -26.48 2.25 5.36
CA ARG A 333 -26.24 0.95 4.73
C ARG A 333 -24.90 0.95 4.02
N VAL A 334 -24.13 -0.11 4.25
CA VAL A 334 -22.83 -0.32 3.63
C VAL A 334 -22.77 -1.69 2.96
N ILE A 335 -21.93 -1.80 1.95
CA ILE A 335 -21.46 -3.07 1.42
C ILE A 335 -20.14 -3.39 2.13
N PHE A 336 -19.94 -4.66 2.49
CA PHE A 336 -18.70 -5.16 3.08
C PHE A 336 -17.97 -6.05 2.07
N PRO A 337 -17.21 -5.48 1.12
CA PRO A 337 -16.45 -6.27 0.16
C PRO A 337 -15.28 -7.01 0.83
N VAL A 338 -15.13 -8.30 0.51
CA VAL A 338 -14.02 -9.12 1.04
C VAL A 338 -12.68 -8.70 0.43
N TRP A 339 -12.67 -8.23 -0.83
CA TRP A 339 -11.46 -7.67 -1.46
C TRP A 339 -10.95 -6.43 -0.74
N GLY A 340 -11.86 -5.65 -0.16
CA GLY A 340 -11.59 -4.42 0.60
C GLY A 340 -10.66 -4.64 1.78
N CYS A 341 -10.85 -5.77 2.48
CA CYS A 341 -10.07 -6.11 3.66
C CYS A 341 -8.81 -6.92 3.34
N THR A 342 -8.84 -7.76 2.31
CA THR A 342 -7.76 -8.73 2.02
C THR A 342 -6.71 -8.21 1.03
N SER A 343 -6.75 -6.91 0.71
CA SER A 343 -5.75 -6.26 -0.14
C SER A 343 -4.89 -5.27 0.65
N HIS A 344 -5.25 -3.98 0.69
CA HIS A 344 -4.47 -2.92 1.34
C HIS A 344 -5.33 -1.97 2.19
N PRO A 345 -6.11 -2.48 3.18
CA PRO A 345 -7.03 -1.66 3.97
C PRO A 345 -6.32 -0.56 4.79
N PHE A 346 -5.08 -0.81 5.22
CA PHE A 346 -4.28 0.17 5.99
C PHE A 346 -4.00 1.45 5.19
N ILE A 347 -3.77 1.36 3.88
CA ILE A 347 -3.51 2.55 3.05
C ILE A 347 -4.77 3.44 3.01
N PHE A 348 -5.95 2.82 2.85
CA PHE A 348 -7.22 3.54 2.90
C PHE A 348 -7.41 4.23 4.25
N MET A 349 -7.20 3.47 5.33
CA MET A 349 -7.32 3.93 6.72
C MET A 349 -6.40 5.12 7.01
N LEU A 350 -5.11 5.01 6.67
CA LEU A 350 -4.12 6.06 6.90
C LEU A 350 -4.45 7.35 6.12
N ASN A 351 -4.93 7.22 4.89
CA ASN A 351 -5.38 8.37 4.10
C ASN A 351 -6.60 9.06 4.74
N GLU A 352 -7.54 8.30 5.30
CA GLU A 352 -8.68 8.88 6.03
C GLU A 352 -8.27 9.51 7.37
N LEU A 353 -7.35 8.89 8.12
CA LEU A 353 -6.79 9.48 9.35
C LEU A 353 -6.14 10.83 9.05
N LYS A 354 -5.31 10.90 8.01
CA LYS A 354 -4.67 12.14 7.56
C LYS A 354 -5.69 13.20 7.14
N ARG A 355 -6.76 12.80 6.45
CA ARG A 355 -7.80 13.72 5.96
C ARG A 355 -8.67 14.26 7.08
N LYS A 356 -9.11 13.40 8.02
CA LYS A 356 -10.04 13.76 9.10
C LYS A 356 -9.35 14.40 10.29
N HIS A 357 -8.14 13.94 10.62
CA HIS A 357 -7.42 14.31 11.84
C HIS A 357 -6.08 14.95 11.50
N ARG A 358 -6.11 16.00 10.65
CA ARG A 358 -4.88 16.57 10.09
C ARG A 358 -3.90 17.09 11.15
N SER A 359 -4.41 17.77 12.18
CA SER A 359 -3.58 18.27 13.27
C SER A 359 -2.92 17.14 14.07
N ASP A 360 -3.65 16.06 14.31
CA ASP A 360 -3.13 14.88 15.00
C ASP A 360 -2.07 14.18 14.15
N TRP A 361 -2.31 14.07 12.85
CA TRP A 361 -1.34 13.55 11.89
C TRP A 361 -0.04 14.33 11.89
N ASP A 362 -0.11 15.66 11.82
CA ASP A 362 1.08 16.50 11.79
C ASP A 362 1.89 16.36 13.10
N ARG A 363 1.26 16.22 14.26
CA ARG A 363 1.96 15.91 15.53
C ARG A 363 2.54 14.50 15.57
N ALA A 364 1.80 13.52 15.04
CA ALA A 364 2.22 12.13 15.00
C ALA A 364 3.44 11.89 14.10
N VAL A 365 3.65 12.76 13.09
CA VAL A 365 4.84 12.71 12.23
C VAL A 365 6.13 12.88 13.03
N ASP A 366 6.16 13.73 14.06
CA ASP A 366 7.36 13.93 14.89
C ASP A 366 7.72 12.65 15.68
N MET A 367 6.71 11.89 16.10
CA MET A 367 6.90 10.63 16.83
C MET A 367 7.50 9.51 15.95
N ARG A 368 7.35 9.60 14.62
CA ARG A 368 7.87 8.60 13.67
C ARG A 368 9.38 8.57 13.70
N GLU A 369 10.04 9.71 13.78
CA GLU A 369 11.51 9.75 13.79
C GLU A 369 12.09 9.07 15.03
N VAL A 370 11.51 9.38 16.21
CA VAL A 370 11.88 8.75 17.48
C VAL A 370 11.69 7.24 17.42
N LEU A 371 10.55 6.78 16.88
CA LEU A 371 10.31 5.35 16.66
C LEU A 371 11.36 4.73 15.74
N PHE A 372 11.66 5.38 14.62
CA PHE A 372 12.61 4.87 13.63
C PHE A 372 14.02 4.72 14.21
N ARG A 373 14.47 5.71 14.99
CA ARG A 373 15.75 5.68 15.71
C ARG A 373 15.79 4.54 16.73
N ARG A 374 14.72 4.37 17.50
CA ARG A 374 14.61 3.28 18.48
C ARG A 374 14.73 1.91 17.80
N GLU A 375 13.97 1.69 16.73
CA GLU A 375 14.02 0.45 15.95
C GLU A 375 15.41 0.19 15.36
N LEU A 376 16.12 1.22 14.89
CA LEU A 376 17.52 1.11 14.47
C LEU A 376 18.41 0.64 15.63
N TYR A 377 18.29 1.26 16.80
CA TYR A 377 19.13 0.91 17.96
C TYR A 377 18.83 -0.47 18.55
N GLU A 378 17.60 -0.97 18.40
CA GLU A 378 17.19 -2.35 18.71
C GLU A 378 17.95 -3.42 17.91
N LEU A 379 18.51 -3.08 16.75
CA LEU A 379 19.35 -4.00 15.98
C LEU A 379 20.78 -4.12 16.51
N PHE A 380 21.22 -3.19 17.36
CA PHE A 380 22.61 -3.08 17.84
C PHE A 380 22.71 -3.13 19.37
N GLN A 381 22.05 -4.09 20.02
CA GLN A 381 21.92 -4.15 21.49
C GLN A 381 23.18 -4.58 22.25
N SER A 382 24.17 -5.18 21.58
CA SER A 382 25.43 -5.57 22.23
C SER A 382 26.19 -4.36 22.78
N THR A 383 26.84 -4.52 23.94
CA THR A 383 27.68 -3.50 24.60
C THR A 383 28.90 -3.06 23.78
N LYS A 384 29.24 -3.81 22.73
CA LYS A 384 30.26 -3.40 21.75
C LYS A 384 29.83 -2.20 20.91
N PHE A 385 28.53 -1.90 20.85
CA PHE A 385 28.01 -0.74 20.15
C PHE A 385 27.74 0.41 21.13
N PHE A 386 28.32 1.56 20.84
CA PHE A 386 27.99 2.82 21.49
C PHE A 386 26.96 3.58 20.64
N LYS A 387 25.98 4.20 21.29
CA LYS A 387 24.84 4.86 20.65
C LYS A 387 24.58 6.19 21.34
N ILE A 388 24.13 7.18 20.58
CA ILE A 388 23.73 8.49 21.11
C ILE A 388 22.23 8.65 20.89
N ASP A 389 21.46 8.67 21.98
CA ASP A 389 20.01 8.77 21.93
C ASP A 389 19.52 10.22 22.07
N ARG A 390 19.98 11.08 21.15
CA ARG A 390 19.56 12.48 21.01
C ARG A 390 19.95 13.01 19.64
N ASP A 391 19.25 14.04 19.19
CA ASP A 391 19.59 14.75 17.96
C ASP A 391 20.94 15.46 18.12
N ILE A 392 21.80 15.35 17.11
CA ILE A 392 23.12 15.99 17.13
C ILE A 392 23.17 17.08 16.08
N ASN A 393 23.15 18.34 16.54
CA ASN A 393 23.28 19.50 15.67
C ASN A 393 24.73 19.70 15.23
N ILE A 394 24.97 19.59 13.92
CA ILE A 394 26.24 19.95 13.29
C ILE A 394 26.31 21.46 13.11
N LYS A 395 27.43 22.04 13.55
CA LYS A 395 27.72 23.47 13.38
C LYS A 395 28.97 23.67 12.53
N ILE A 396 28.88 24.59 11.56
CA ILE A 396 30.03 25.08 10.78
C ILE A 396 30.10 26.59 10.99
N GLY A 397 31.25 27.10 11.44
CA GLY A 397 31.42 28.53 11.74
C GLY A 397 30.44 29.06 12.79
N GLY A 398 30.06 28.23 13.77
CA GLY A 398 29.12 28.58 14.85
C GLY A 398 27.63 28.52 14.49
N SER A 399 27.28 28.38 13.20
CA SER A 399 25.89 28.25 12.74
C SER A 399 25.49 26.78 12.60
N ILE A 400 24.26 26.43 13.00
CA ILE A 400 23.72 25.08 12.77
C ILE A 400 23.50 24.90 11.27
N VAL A 401 24.14 23.88 10.70
CA VAL A 401 24.07 23.61 9.26
C VAL A 401 23.12 22.44 8.99
N THR A 402 23.13 21.41 9.84
CA THR A 402 22.24 20.26 9.76
C THR A 402 22.25 19.47 11.07
N ASP A 403 21.37 18.50 11.20
CA ASP A 403 21.25 17.52 12.28
C ASP A 403 21.70 16.12 11.87
N ILE A 404 21.99 15.24 12.83
CA ILE A 404 22.16 13.79 12.65
C ILE A 404 21.07 13.09 13.46
N ASP A 405 20.30 12.26 12.78
CA ASP A 405 19.17 11.56 13.39
C ASP A 405 19.63 10.39 14.25
N ALA A 406 20.67 9.66 13.86
CA ALA A 406 21.21 8.57 14.67
C ALA A 406 22.70 8.33 14.45
N LEU A 407 23.36 7.80 15.48
CA LEU A 407 24.77 7.47 15.45
C LEU A 407 25.04 6.14 16.17
N ILE A 408 25.90 5.32 15.57
CA ILE A 408 26.38 4.06 16.15
C ILE A 408 27.89 3.95 15.96
N LEU A 409 28.64 3.74 17.05
CA LEU A 409 30.05 3.36 17.02
C LEU A 409 30.18 1.86 17.30
N ASP A 410 30.87 1.12 16.43
CA ASP A 410 31.38 -0.21 16.75
C ASP A 410 32.75 -0.10 17.44
N ARG A 411 32.78 -0.31 18.76
CA ARG A 411 33.99 -0.20 19.59
C ARG A 411 35.06 -1.24 19.26
N SER A 412 34.68 -2.33 18.58
CA SER A 412 35.59 -3.41 18.24
C SER A 412 36.33 -3.15 16.93
N LYS A 413 35.73 -2.38 16.01
CA LYS A 413 36.30 -2.09 14.69
C LYS A 413 36.63 -0.61 14.46
N GLY A 414 36.13 0.28 15.31
CA GLY A 414 36.35 1.73 15.21
C GLY A 414 35.47 2.44 14.20
N VAL A 415 34.46 1.77 13.65
CA VAL A 415 33.58 2.32 12.62
C VAL A 415 32.47 3.14 13.26
N VAL A 416 32.32 4.39 12.83
CA VAL A 416 31.22 5.27 13.23
C VAL A 416 30.22 5.40 12.09
N ALA A 417 29.03 4.84 12.27
CA ALA A 417 27.91 4.98 11.35
C ALA A 417 27.05 6.19 11.73
N ILE A 418 26.86 7.10 10.76
CA ILE A 418 26.04 8.31 10.86
C ILE A 418 24.81 8.11 9.99
N PHE A 419 23.63 8.32 10.54
CA PHE A 419 22.37 8.06 9.85
C PHE A 419 21.53 9.33 9.70
N GLN A 420 20.99 9.50 8.50
CA GLN A 420 19.75 10.23 8.28
C GLN A 420 18.62 9.20 8.08
N LEU A 421 17.56 9.34 8.87
CA LEU A 421 16.34 8.56 8.82
C LEU A 421 15.21 9.41 8.25
N LYS A 422 14.56 8.94 7.19
CA LYS A 422 13.43 9.65 6.56
C LYS A 422 12.18 8.80 6.56
N TRP A 423 11.08 9.34 7.09
CA TRP A 423 9.79 8.67 7.11
C TRP A 423 8.76 9.41 6.24
N GLN A 424 8.89 9.22 4.92
CA GLN A 424 7.91 9.70 3.95
C GLN A 424 6.58 8.95 4.09
N ASP A 425 5.45 9.61 3.77
CA ASP A 425 4.21 8.87 3.56
C ASP A 425 4.29 8.05 2.27
N MET A 426 3.52 6.96 2.23
CA MET A 426 3.38 6.13 1.04
C MET A 426 2.63 6.90 -0.05
N PHE A 427 3.01 6.70 -1.31
CA PHE A 427 2.39 7.34 -2.48
C PHE A 427 1.48 6.39 -3.27
N GLY A 428 1.39 5.12 -2.87
CA GLY A 428 0.60 4.09 -3.55
C GLY A 428 0.90 4.04 -5.05
N GLY A 429 -0.14 4.14 -5.88
CA GLY A 429 -0.01 4.22 -7.34
C GLY A 429 0.07 5.64 -7.92
N SER A 430 0.07 6.70 -7.09
CA SER A 430 0.04 8.09 -7.55
C SER A 430 1.41 8.55 -8.07
N ILE A 431 1.53 8.73 -9.39
CA ILE A 431 2.75 9.26 -10.04
C ILE A 431 3.08 10.68 -9.57
N ARG A 432 2.05 11.52 -9.34
CA ARG A 432 2.22 12.88 -8.82
C ARG A 432 2.82 12.89 -7.42
N GLU A 433 2.29 12.07 -6.51
CA GLU A 433 2.82 11.98 -5.14
C GLU A 433 4.23 11.39 -5.15
N ARG A 434 4.45 10.34 -5.95
CA ARG A 434 5.76 9.75 -6.18
C ARG A 434 6.80 10.80 -6.57
N GLU A 435 6.53 11.63 -7.58
CA GLU A 435 7.46 12.71 -8.00
C GLU A 435 7.68 13.76 -6.91
N SER A 436 6.64 14.11 -6.17
CA SER A 436 6.81 15.02 -5.04
C SER A 436 7.73 14.44 -3.96
N ARG A 437 7.61 13.14 -3.67
CA ARG A 437 8.47 12.47 -2.68
C ARG A 437 9.90 12.34 -3.20
N LYS A 438 10.07 11.95 -4.46
CA LYS A 438 11.37 11.90 -5.15
C LYS A 438 12.13 13.20 -5.02
N ARG A 439 11.54 14.32 -5.48
CA ARG A 439 12.21 15.64 -5.45
C ARG A 439 12.61 16.04 -4.04
N ASN A 440 11.70 15.88 -3.07
CA ASN A 440 11.97 16.25 -1.69
C ASN A 440 13.05 15.38 -1.06
N PHE A 441 12.98 14.06 -1.23
CA PHE A 441 13.94 13.11 -0.68
C PHE A 441 15.34 13.30 -1.26
N GLN A 442 15.46 13.35 -2.60
CA GLN A 442 16.75 13.55 -3.27
C GLN A 442 17.36 14.91 -2.93
N HIS A 443 16.57 15.99 -2.97
CA HIS A 443 17.08 17.34 -2.68
C HIS A 443 17.58 17.47 -1.24
N THR A 444 16.75 17.08 -0.26
CA THR A 444 17.09 17.23 1.16
C THR A 444 18.17 16.25 1.59
N GLY A 445 18.10 14.99 1.12
CA GLY A 445 19.10 13.97 1.43
C GLY A 445 20.47 14.30 0.85
N ASN A 446 20.58 14.66 -0.44
CA ASN A 446 21.89 14.97 -1.04
C ASN A 446 22.51 16.21 -0.38
N LYS A 447 21.70 17.24 -0.09
CA LYS A 447 22.16 18.42 0.64
C LYS A 447 22.65 18.08 2.04
N TRP A 448 22.00 17.13 2.72
CA TRP A 448 22.45 16.62 4.00
C TRP A 448 23.79 15.89 3.90
N VAL A 449 23.92 14.94 2.96
CA VAL A 449 25.17 14.19 2.75
C VAL A 449 26.34 15.11 2.41
N GLU A 450 26.11 16.13 1.57
CA GLU A 450 27.11 17.16 1.25
C GLU A 450 27.60 17.86 2.51
N ARG A 451 26.66 18.35 3.35
CA ARG A 451 26.98 19.08 4.58
C ARG A 451 27.71 18.23 5.60
N VAL A 452 27.26 17.00 5.82
CA VAL A 452 27.92 16.05 6.73
C VAL A 452 29.31 15.73 6.21
N SER A 453 29.46 15.44 4.91
CA SER A 453 30.76 15.10 4.32
C SER A 453 31.75 16.25 4.41
N GLN A 454 31.32 17.49 4.13
CA GLN A 454 32.16 18.69 4.30
C GLN A 454 32.59 18.88 5.75
N TRP A 455 31.67 18.68 6.70
CA TRP A 455 31.97 18.79 8.12
C TRP A 455 32.97 17.73 8.58
N LEU A 456 32.79 16.47 8.16
CA LEU A 456 33.72 15.37 8.44
C LEU A 456 35.10 15.62 7.81
N ALA A 457 35.17 16.16 6.60
CA ALA A 457 36.43 16.46 5.92
C ALA A 457 37.19 17.65 6.53
N SER A 458 36.50 18.53 7.25
CA SER A 458 37.08 19.75 7.84
C SER A 458 37.69 19.52 9.23
N ASN A 459 37.53 18.33 9.82
CA ASN A 459 37.95 18.00 11.17
C ASN A 459 38.67 16.65 11.18
N SER A 460 39.58 16.43 12.13
CA SER A 460 40.08 15.07 12.38
C SER A 460 38.97 14.18 12.96
N ILE A 461 39.14 12.86 12.87
CA ILE A 461 38.20 11.90 13.47
C ILE A 461 38.05 12.16 14.98
N ALA A 462 39.17 12.40 15.67
CA ALA A 462 39.17 12.65 17.10
C ALA A 462 38.39 13.93 17.47
N GLU A 463 38.59 15.03 16.73
CA GLU A 463 37.85 16.27 16.92
C GLU A 463 36.36 16.08 16.64
N THR A 464 36.03 15.36 15.57
CA THR A 464 34.65 15.05 15.20
C THR A 464 33.95 14.24 16.30
N CYS A 465 34.56 13.15 16.76
CA CYS A 465 34.03 12.33 17.85
C CYS A 465 33.86 13.15 19.14
N LYS A 466 34.81 14.04 19.45
CA LYS A 466 34.68 14.97 20.58
C LYS A 466 33.48 15.91 20.42
N MET A 467 33.26 16.47 19.23
CA MET A 467 32.09 17.33 18.94
C MET A 467 30.76 16.56 19.01
N LEU A 468 30.77 15.28 18.63
CA LEU A 468 29.62 14.38 18.75
C LEU A 468 29.33 13.99 20.21
N GLY A 469 30.26 14.24 21.14
CA GLY A 469 30.12 13.95 22.56
C GLY A 469 30.57 12.54 22.95
N PHE A 470 31.58 12.00 22.26
CA PHE A 470 32.16 10.70 22.62
C PHE A 470 33.11 10.87 23.82
N GLU A 471 33.17 9.85 24.67
CA GLU A 471 34.16 9.76 25.73
C GLU A 471 35.56 9.46 25.16
N GLN A 472 36.62 9.77 25.90
CA GLN A 472 38.01 9.64 25.42
C GLN A 472 38.35 8.23 24.92
N ASP A 473 37.86 7.19 25.60
CA ASP A 473 38.07 5.80 25.19
C ASP A 473 37.40 5.47 23.86
N ASP A 474 36.22 6.03 23.59
CA ASP A 474 35.48 5.85 22.35
C ASP A 474 36.11 6.69 21.21
N ILE A 475 36.62 7.88 21.52
CA ILE A 475 37.41 8.71 20.59
C ILE A 475 38.64 7.95 20.10
N ASN A 476 39.39 7.32 21.02
CA ASN A 476 40.61 6.59 20.69
C ASN A 476 40.36 5.32 19.84
N ARG A 477 39.14 4.79 19.88
CA ARG A 477 38.73 3.62 19.09
C ARG A 477 38.26 4.00 17.70
N ALA A 478 37.65 5.17 17.52
CA ALA A 478 37.11 5.60 16.25
C ALA A 478 38.20 5.80 15.19
N ASN A 479 38.01 5.23 14.01
CA ASN A 479 38.98 5.29 12.91
C ASN A 479 38.38 5.62 11.54
N GLU A 480 37.07 5.49 11.36
CA GLU A 480 36.42 5.86 10.10
C GLU A 480 34.92 6.15 10.26
N PHE A 481 34.37 6.91 9.30
CA PHE A 481 32.94 7.22 9.22
C PHE A 481 32.27 6.50 8.05
N ARG A 482 31.01 6.13 8.23
CA ARG A 482 30.10 5.64 7.19
C ARG A 482 28.77 6.38 7.27
N ILE A 483 28.31 6.89 6.13
CA ILE A 483 27.10 7.72 6.06
C ILE A 483 25.96 6.89 5.48
N PHE A 484 24.83 6.82 6.17
CA PHE A 484 23.65 6.12 5.75
C PHE A 484 22.49 7.09 5.57
N VAL A 485 21.72 6.94 4.50
CA VAL A 485 20.44 7.61 4.32
C VAL A 485 19.36 6.56 4.13
N ILE A 486 18.63 6.29 5.20
CA ILE A 486 17.63 5.23 5.25
C ILE A 486 16.24 5.84 5.25
N SER A 487 15.44 5.44 4.28
CA SER A 487 14.06 5.86 4.16
C SER A 487 13.12 4.75 4.63
N ARG A 488 11.92 5.06 5.11
CA ARG A 488 10.98 4.01 5.52
C ARG A 488 10.51 3.19 4.31
N TYR A 489 10.07 3.84 3.23
CA TYR A 489 9.30 3.17 2.17
C TYR A 489 9.83 3.30 0.74
N ALA A 490 10.76 4.21 0.45
CA ALA A 490 11.22 4.46 -0.91
C ALA A 490 12.47 5.35 -0.91
N ALA A 491 13.60 4.83 -1.40
CA ALA A 491 14.84 5.59 -1.50
C ALA A 491 15.25 5.82 -2.97
N HIS A 492 14.95 4.87 -3.84
CA HIS A 492 15.30 4.88 -5.26
C HIS A 492 14.06 5.11 -6.11
N PHE A 493 14.13 6.12 -6.97
CA PHE A 493 13.02 6.53 -7.81
C PHE A 493 13.43 6.52 -9.28
N SER A 494 12.58 5.92 -10.12
CA SER A 494 12.68 5.98 -11.58
C SER A 494 12.84 7.43 -12.10
N GLY A 495 13.47 7.59 -13.27
CA GLY A 495 13.70 8.90 -13.89
C GLY A 495 15.10 9.47 -13.66
N SER A 496 15.26 10.75 -13.99
CA SER A 496 16.49 11.49 -13.73
C SER A 496 16.65 11.83 -12.24
N GLY A 497 17.88 11.77 -11.75
CA GLY A 497 18.23 12.08 -10.36
C GLY A 497 19.34 11.15 -9.88
N THR A 498 20.32 11.72 -9.21
CA THR A 498 21.44 10.97 -8.62
C THR A 498 21.38 11.05 -7.11
N LEU A 499 21.68 9.94 -6.46
CA LEU A 499 21.91 9.89 -5.02
C LEU A 499 23.41 10.09 -4.78
N ASP A 500 23.76 10.82 -3.74
CA ASP A 500 25.15 11.12 -3.41
C ASP A 500 25.94 9.84 -3.11
N PRO A 501 27.00 9.51 -3.88
CA PRO A 501 27.70 8.23 -3.74
C PRO A 501 28.53 8.10 -2.46
N ARG A 502 28.69 9.19 -1.68
CA ARG A 502 29.38 9.15 -0.38
C ARG A 502 28.56 8.47 0.71
N ALA A 503 27.27 8.22 0.47
CA ALA A 503 26.38 7.56 1.42
C ALA A 503 25.80 6.25 0.86
N ALA A 504 25.48 5.33 1.76
CA ALA A 504 24.66 4.16 1.47
C ALA A 504 23.18 4.53 1.59
N TRP A 505 22.46 4.43 0.47
CA TRP A 505 21.03 4.77 0.39
C TRP A 505 20.19 3.50 0.33
N GLY A 506 19.03 3.51 0.99
CA GLY A 506 18.10 2.40 0.88
C GLY A 506 16.84 2.54 1.72
N THR A 507 16.00 1.52 1.64
CA THR A 507 14.80 1.42 2.48
C THR A 507 15.09 0.70 3.79
N TRP A 508 14.24 0.90 4.78
CA TRP A 508 14.31 0.17 6.05
C TRP A 508 14.23 -1.34 5.85
N TYR A 509 13.40 -1.79 4.90
CA TYR A 509 13.18 -3.21 4.63
C TYR A 509 14.39 -3.84 3.94
N GLN A 510 15.03 -3.12 3.00
CA GLN A 510 16.32 -3.53 2.44
C GLN A 510 17.39 -3.65 3.52
N PHE A 511 17.46 -2.65 4.42
CA PHE A 511 18.40 -2.62 5.53
C PHE A 511 18.23 -3.82 6.47
N LEU A 512 16.99 -4.12 6.86
CA LEU A 512 16.66 -5.29 7.69
C LEU A 512 17.00 -6.60 6.99
N ARG A 513 16.67 -6.72 5.69
CA ARG A 513 17.00 -7.91 4.91
C ARG A 513 18.50 -8.18 4.90
N ILE A 514 19.31 -7.16 4.61
CA ILE A 514 20.77 -7.31 4.56
C ILE A 514 21.33 -7.72 5.93
N ILE A 515 20.84 -7.14 7.03
CA ILE A 515 21.27 -7.55 8.38
C ILE A 515 20.94 -9.02 8.66
N VAL A 516 19.74 -9.47 8.28
CA VAL A 516 19.30 -10.85 8.53
C VAL A 516 20.02 -11.87 7.62
N GLU A 517 20.18 -11.55 6.33
CA GLU A 517 20.71 -12.49 5.33
C GLU A 517 22.23 -12.46 5.20
N GLN A 518 22.86 -11.29 5.39
CA GLN A 518 24.27 -11.05 5.07
C GLN A 518 25.05 -10.49 6.27
N GLY A 519 24.45 -10.42 7.45
CA GLY A 519 25.05 -9.81 8.63
C GLY A 519 26.39 -10.46 9.00
N ASN A 520 27.48 -9.72 8.79
CA ASN A 520 28.81 -10.13 9.26
C ASN A 520 29.01 -9.65 10.71
N LEU A 521 29.15 -10.58 11.65
CA LEU A 521 29.33 -10.28 13.06
C LEU A 521 30.70 -9.66 13.38
N GLU A 522 31.70 -9.83 12.52
CA GLU A 522 33.05 -9.33 12.72
C GLU A 522 33.14 -7.82 12.44
N ASN A 523 32.68 -7.35 11.27
CA ASN A 523 32.73 -5.92 10.89
C ASN A 523 31.36 -5.39 10.45
N PRO A 524 30.37 -5.39 11.36
CA PRO A 524 28.96 -5.26 11.02
C PRO A 524 28.62 -3.94 10.32
N LEU A 525 29.16 -2.80 10.76
CA LEU A 525 28.81 -1.50 10.18
C LEU A 525 29.43 -1.29 8.78
N ASN A 526 30.69 -1.69 8.56
CA ASN A 526 31.30 -1.60 7.23
C ASN A 526 30.69 -2.60 6.26
N SER A 527 30.52 -3.86 6.69
CA SER A 527 29.88 -4.88 5.85
C SER A 527 28.47 -4.44 5.47
N LEU A 528 27.70 -3.89 6.39
CA LEU A 528 26.38 -3.36 6.11
C LEU A 528 26.40 -2.20 5.11
N PHE A 529 27.33 -1.25 5.26
CA PHE A 529 27.50 -0.16 4.29
C PHE A 529 27.79 -0.71 2.88
N SER A 530 28.78 -1.59 2.76
CA SER A 530 29.18 -2.19 1.48
C SER A 530 28.04 -3.01 0.87
N SER A 531 27.36 -3.85 1.67
CA SER A 531 26.22 -4.64 1.21
C SER A 531 25.06 -3.79 0.74
N MET A 532 24.74 -2.68 1.42
CA MET A 532 23.71 -1.73 0.97
C MET A 532 24.07 -1.12 -0.40
N VAL A 533 25.33 -0.72 -0.57
CA VAL A 533 25.84 -0.16 -1.84
C VAL A 533 25.84 -1.21 -2.95
N GLU A 534 26.18 -2.47 -2.66
CA GLU A 534 26.20 -3.57 -3.62
C GLU A 534 24.79 -4.01 -4.02
N ASN A 535 23.87 -4.09 -3.07
CA ASN A 535 22.48 -4.50 -3.27
C ASN A 535 21.56 -3.32 -3.66
N SER A 536 22.11 -2.15 -4.00
CA SER A 536 21.31 -0.99 -4.43
C SER A 536 20.42 -1.36 -5.62
N PRO A 537 19.14 -0.93 -5.66
CA PRO A 537 18.25 -1.10 -6.80
C PRO A 537 18.85 -0.65 -8.15
N ILE A 538 19.79 0.30 -8.13
CA ILE A 538 20.50 0.79 -9.33
C ILE A 538 21.36 -0.32 -9.96
N LYS A 539 21.89 -1.26 -9.17
CA LYS A 539 22.75 -2.37 -9.61
C LYS A 539 21.98 -3.66 -9.87
N ARG A 540 20.70 -3.72 -9.50
CA ARG A 540 19.87 -4.90 -9.67
C ARG A 540 19.24 -4.93 -11.07
N LYS A 541 19.00 -6.14 -11.59
CA LYS A 541 18.33 -6.32 -12.87
C LYS A 541 16.94 -5.68 -12.81
N ARG A 542 16.68 -4.75 -13.72
CA ARG A 542 15.39 -4.05 -13.80
C ARG A 542 14.29 -4.98 -14.34
N PRO A 543 13.05 -4.83 -13.88
CA PRO A 543 11.93 -5.55 -14.47
C PRO A 543 11.75 -5.11 -15.93
N ILE A 544 11.49 -6.07 -16.82
CA ILE A 544 11.08 -5.79 -18.19
C ILE A 544 9.58 -5.47 -18.15
N ILE A 545 9.21 -4.26 -18.58
CA ILE A 545 7.82 -3.95 -18.84
C ILE A 545 7.47 -4.53 -20.22
N PRO A 546 6.55 -5.50 -20.31
CA PRO A 546 6.18 -6.10 -21.60
C PRO A 546 5.48 -5.07 -22.49
N VAL A 547 5.38 -5.40 -23.79
CA VAL A 547 4.47 -4.66 -24.68
C VAL A 547 3.05 -4.87 -24.16
N GLU A 548 2.32 -3.77 -23.98
CA GLU A 548 0.90 -3.80 -23.64
C GLU A 548 0.09 -3.13 -24.75
N GLU A 549 -0.90 -3.83 -25.27
CA GLU A 549 -1.83 -3.27 -26.25
C GLU A 549 -3.21 -3.13 -25.61
N LEU A 550 -3.83 -1.96 -25.74
CA LEU A 550 -5.20 -1.78 -25.29
C LEU A 550 -6.06 -1.03 -26.31
N ASN A 551 -7.34 -1.38 -26.30
CA ASN A 551 -8.34 -0.83 -27.20
C ASN A 551 -9.42 -0.08 -26.42
N ILE A 552 -9.58 1.20 -26.73
CA ILE A 552 -10.73 2.00 -26.32
C ILE A 552 -11.57 2.24 -27.58
N ARG A 553 -12.58 1.38 -27.77
CA ARG A 553 -13.39 1.31 -29.00
C ARG A 553 -12.51 1.07 -30.22
N ASP A 554 -12.50 2.02 -31.14
CA ASP A 554 -11.77 2.08 -32.39
C ASP A 554 -10.39 2.74 -32.24
N VAL A 555 -10.03 3.18 -31.03
CA VAL A 555 -8.71 3.72 -30.71
C VAL A 555 -7.83 2.62 -30.11
N HIS A 556 -6.69 2.42 -30.75
CA HIS A 556 -5.67 1.46 -30.37
C HIS A 556 -4.48 2.19 -29.72
N ILE A 557 -4.01 1.69 -28.57
CA ILE A 557 -2.88 2.25 -27.83
C ILE A 557 -1.87 1.13 -27.61
N ILE A 558 -0.64 1.37 -28.06
CA ILE A 558 0.49 0.44 -27.93
C ILE A 558 1.47 1.03 -26.92
N VAL A 559 1.69 0.34 -25.81
CA VAL A 559 2.72 0.63 -24.82
C VAL A 559 3.95 -0.18 -25.19
N GLU A 560 5.03 0.50 -25.56
CA GLU A 560 6.27 -0.18 -25.93
C GLU A 560 6.96 -0.82 -24.73
N SER A 561 7.57 -1.98 -24.98
CA SER A 561 8.41 -2.65 -24.00
C SER A 561 9.63 -1.79 -23.65
N THR A 562 10.12 -1.96 -22.44
CA THR A 562 11.41 -1.40 -22.04
C THR A 562 12.51 -2.38 -22.39
N ASN A 563 13.47 -1.95 -23.23
CA ASN A 563 14.61 -2.77 -23.59
C ASN A 563 15.39 -3.18 -22.32
N SER A 564 15.82 -4.45 -22.28
CA SER A 564 16.78 -4.91 -21.28
C SER A 564 18.15 -4.33 -21.62
N GLU A 565 18.48 -3.19 -21.03
CA GLU A 565 19.88 -2.77 -20.86
C GLU A 565 20.39 -3.17 -19.48
#